data_AF-A0A1G4AMQ7-F1
#
_entry.id   AF-A0A1G4AMQ7-F1
#
_cell.length_a   1.000
_cell.length_b   1.000
_cell.length_c   1.000
_cell.angle_alpha   90.00
_cell.angle_beta   90.00
_cell.angle_gamma   90.00
#
_symmetry.space_group_name_H-M   'P 1'
#
loop_
_entity.id
_entity.type
_entity.pdbx_description
1 polymer ?
#
loop_
_entity_poly.entity_id
_entity_poly.type
_entity_poly.pdbx_seq_one_letter_code
_entity_poly.pdbx_strand_id
1 'polypeptide(L)'
;MPALYQPTTEPGQNRHPHPEAASYAASGYGNRTGWGSRPALLLVDICKAYSTPSSPLDLSGNPSATFVPESAARLVAAAREGGVPVIWTAVEYKDPDMADAGPFWLKAKTLAVWQVGGDLHAQGLADWTNVEF
;
A
#
# COMPACT_ATOMS: atom_id res chain seq x y z
N MET A 1 -32.96 -3.99 1.04
CA MET A 1 -32.04 -4.07 -0.12
C MET A 1 -31.08 -2.90 0.02
N PRO A 2 -29.78 -3.08 0.34
CA PRO A 2 -28.85 -1.96 0.33
C PRO A 2 -28.58 -1.55 -1.12
N ALA A 3 -28.52 -0.25 -1.38
CA ALA A 3 -28.28 0.29 -2.71
C ALA A 3 -26.94 -0.18 -3.27
N LEU A 4 -26.95 -0.64 -4.53
CA LEU A 4 -25.74 -0.95 -5.28
C LEU A 4 -24.89 0.33 -5.39
N TYR A 5 -23.63 0.25 -4.98
CA TYR A 5 -22.65 1.29 -5.19
C TYR A 5 -22.54 1.62 -6.69
N GLN A 6 -22.99 2.82 -7.07
CA GLN A 6 -22.73 3.41 -8.38
C GLN A 6 -21.43 4.20 -8.26
N PRO A 7 -20.35 3.82 -8.96
CA PRO A 7 -19.15 4.64 -9.00
C PRO A 7 -19.51 5.96 -9.65
N THR A 8 -19.25 7.07 -8.98
CA THR A 8 -19.20 8.37 -9.64
C THR A 8 -18.11 8.29 -10.70
N THR A 9 -18.51 8.27 -11.96
CA THR A 9 -17.62 8.41 -13.11
C THR A 9 -17.13 9.84 -13.17
N GLU A 10 -16.26 10.23 -12.25
CA GLU A 10 -15.37 11.35 -12.44
C GLU A 10 -13.99 10.74 -12.75
N PRO A 11 -13.59 10.68 -14.04
CA PRO A 11 -12.30 10.15 -14.41
C PRO A 11 -11.22 11.04 -13.79
N GLY A 12 -10.46 10.51 -12.83
CA GLY A 12 -9.21 11.13 -12.39
C GLY A 12 -8.33 11.42 -13.60
N GLN A 13 -8.01 12.70 -13.80
CA GLN A 13 -7.55 13.32 -15.06
C GLN A 13 -6.17 12.85 -15.59
N ASN A 14 -5.57 11.78 -15.05
CA ASN A 14 -4.23 11.30 -15.44
C ASN A 14 -4.20 9.77 -15.63
N ARG A 15 -5.05 9.22 -16.49
CA ARG A 15 -4.90 7.83 -16.96
C ARG A 15 -4.47 7.84 -18.41
N HIS A 16 -3.18 7.75 -18.68
CA HIS A 16 -2.73 7.25 -19.97
C HIS A 16 -3.05 5.75 -20.00
N PRO A 17 -4.01 5.28 -20.82
CA PRO A 17 -4.27 3.86 -20.92
C PRO A 17 -3.00 3.17 -21.40
N HIS A 18 -2.63 2.07 -20.74
CA HIS A 18 -1.53 1.22 -21.22
C HIS A 18 -1.81 0.85 -22.69
N PRO A 19 -0.82 0.84 -23.59
CA PRO A 19 -1.05 0.59 -25.02
C PRO A 19 -1.77 -0.74 -25.29
N GLU A 20 -1.63 -1.72 -24.40
CA GLU A 20 -2.28 -3.02 -24.53
C GLU A 20 -3.72 -3.06 -23.96
N ALA A 21 -4.22 -2.00 -23.34
CA ALA A 21 -5.53 -1.99 -22.67
C ALA A 21 -6.66 -2.42 -23.61
N ALA A 22 -6.60 -2.01 -24.89
CA ALA A 22 -7.57 -2.43 -25.91
C ALA A 22 -7.51 -3.94 -26.21
N SER A 23 -6.30 -4.53 -26.22
CA SER A 23 -6.12 -5.98 -26.43
C SER A 23 -6.68 -6.80 -25.27
N TYR A 24 -6.42 -6.35 -24.04
CA TYR A 24 -7.02 -6.96 -22.84
C TYR A 24 -8.55 -6.93 -22.89
N ALA A 25 -9.13 -5.77 -23.22
CA ALA A 25 -10.58 -5.63 -23.35
C ALA A 25 -11.15 -6.51 -24.47
N ALA A 26 -10.52 -6.54 -25.65
CA ALA A 26 -10.93 -7.39 -26.77
C ALA A 26 -10.85 -8.90 -26.43
N SER A 27 -9.94 -9.28 -25.55
CA SER A 27 -9.80 -10.66 -25.05
C SER A 27 -10.76 -10.99 -23.90
N GLY A 28 -11.64 -10.06 -23.51
CA GLY A 28 -12.63 -10.27 -22.45
C GLY A 28 -12.12 -10.01 -21.03
N TYR A 29 -10.96 -9.36 -20.85
CA TYR A 29 -10.44 -8.94 -19.54
C TYR A 29 -10.96 -7.54 -19.13
N GLY A 30 -10.79 -7.20 -17.84
CA GLY A 30 -11.15 -5.87 -17.31
C GLY A 30 -12.63 -5.72 -16.88
N ASN A 31 -13.39 -6.81 -16.83
CA ASN A 31 -14.76 -6.81 -16.31
C ASN A 31 -14.82 -6.43 -14.82
N ARG A 32 -15.98 -5.91 -14.38
CA ARG A 32 -16.22 -5.56 -12.97
C ARG A 32 -16.65 -6.79 -12.18
N THR A 33 -15.87 -7.16 -11.16
CA THR A 33 -16.22 -8.22 -10.22
C THR A 33 -17.31 -7.80 -9.22
N GLY A 34 -17.41 -6.50 -8.93
CA GLY A 34 -18.33 -5.97 -7.91
C GLY A 34 -17.77 -6.07 -6.48
N TRP A 35 -18.53 -5.56 -5.50
CA TRP A 35 -18.19 -5.60 -4.08
C TRP A 35 -18.88 -6.75 -3.36
N GLY A 36 -18.19 -7.39 -2.43
CA GLY A 36 -18.79 -8.34 -1.49
C GLY A 36 -19.49 -7.64 -0.31
N SER A 37 -20.16 -8.42 0.54
CA SER A 37 -20.88 -7.93 1.73
C SER A 37 -20.05 -7.91 3.02
N ARG A 38 -18.85 -8.51 3.01
CA ARG A 38 -17.95 -8.64 4.17
C ARG A 38 -16.52 -8.27 3.77
N PRO A 39 -16.22 -6.98 3.60
CA PRO A 39 -14.89 -6.54 3.17
C PRO A 39 -13.85 -6.69 4.30
N ALA A 40 -12.58 -6.56 3.94
CA ALA A 40 -11.47 -6.28 4.82
C ALA A 40 -10.55 -5.25 4.14
N LEU A 41 -9.89 -4.41 4.92
CA LEU A 41 -8.85 -3.50 4.44
C LEU A 41 -7.48 -4.13 4.70
N LEU A 42 -6.75 -4.42 3.63
CA LEU A 42 -5.36 -4.91 3.68
C LEU A 42 -4.41 -3.80 3.26
N LEU A 43 -3.52 -3.39 4.16
CA LEU A 43 -2.50 -2.37 3.92
C LEU A 43 -1.16 -3.07 3.78
N VAL A 44 -0.64 -3.07 2.55
CA VAL A 44 0.53 -3.89 2.18
C VAL A 44 1.80 -3.07 2.29
N ASP A 45 2.64 -3.42 3.27
CA ASP A 45 4.02 -2.97 3.46
C ASP A 45 4.21 -1.45 3.47
N ILE A 46 3.16 -0.69 3.79
CA ILE A 46 3.23 0.76 3.91
C ILE A 46 4.04 1.10 5.19
N CYS A 47 5.22 1.69 4.99
CA CYS A 47 6.18 2.02 6.04
C CYS A 47 6.85 3.38 5.80
N LYS A 48 7.53 3.90 6.82
CA LYS A 48 8.19 5.21 6.81
C LYS A 48 9.26 5.38 5.74
N ALA A 49 9.94 4.29 5.39
CA ALA A 49 11.02 4.27 4.42
C ALA A 49 10.61 4.86 3.06
N TYR A 50 9.33 4.78 2.67
CA TYR A 50 8.84 5.33 1.41
C TYR A 50 8.60 6.85 1.41
N SER A 51 8.71 7.48 2.57
CA SER A 51 8.37 8.90 2.77
C SER A 51 9.41 9.65 3.61
N THR A 52 10.57 9.04 3.82
CA THR A 52 11.66 9.61 4.62
C THR A 52 12.78 10.02 3.66
N PRO A 53 13.12 11.31 3.52
CA PRO A 53 14.10 11.77 2.53
C PRO A 53 15.50 11.14 2.60
N SER A 54 15.91 10.65 3.78
CA SER A 54 17.19 9.95 3.96
C SER A 54 17.14 8.46 3.58
N SER A 55 15.94 7.92 3.34
CA SER A 55 15.75 6.52 2.96
C SER A 55 16.12 6.31 1.49
N PRO A 56 16.82 5.21 1.17
CA PRO A 56 17.07 4.84 -0.24
C PRO A 56 15.79 4.43 -1.00
N LEU A 57 14.66 4.28 -0.30
CA LEU A 57 13.35 3.96 -0.88
C LEU A 57 12.41 5.17 -0.92
N ASP A 58 12.89 6.39 -0.66
CA ASP A 58 12.05 7.57 -0.66
C ASP A 58 11.32 7.76 -1.99
N LEU A 59 10.00 7.88 -1.92
CA LEU A 59 9.13 8.08 -3.06
C LEU A 59 8.66 9.54 -3.18
N SER A 60 9.14 10.46 -2.33
CA SER A 60 8.73 11.86 -2.34
C SER A 60 8.95 12.57 -3.69
N GLY A 61 9.92 12.10 -4.49
CA GLY A 61 10.15 12.57 -5.86
C GLY A 61 9.05 12.20 -6.87
N ASN A 62 8.14 11.29 -6.51
CA ASN A 62 6.96 10.95 -7.29
C ASN A 62 5.72 11.65 -6.71
N PRO A 63 5.15 12.66 -7.40
CA PRO A 63 3.99 13.40 -6.90
C PRO A 63 2.76 12.54 -6.60
N SER A 64 2.62 11.37 -7.23
CA SER A 64 1.50 10.46 -6.92
C SER A 64 1.70 9.70 -5.61
N ALA A 65 2.95 9.45 -5.22
CA ALA A 65 3.28 8.69 -4.02
C ALA A 65 3.12 9.50 -2.73
N THR A 66 3.24 10.83 -2.80
CA THR A 66 3.10 11.72 -1.64
C THR A 66 1.70 11.69 -1.02
N PHE A 67 0.66 11.31 -1.77
CA PHE A 67 -0.71 11.18 -1.29
C PHE A 67 -1.03 9.85 -0.59
N VAL A 68 -0.11 8.87 -0.62
CA VAL A 68 -0.34 7.52 -0.07
C VAL A 68 -0.66 7.57 1.43
N PRO A 69 0.09 8.28 2.28
CA PRO A 69 -0.17 8.27 3.72
C PRO A 69 -1.54 8.83 4.09
N GLU A 70 -1.93 9.96 3.49
CA GLU A 70 -3.24 10.58 3.73
C GLU A 70 -4.37 9.67 3.23
N SER A 71 -4.19 9.04 2.07
CA SER A 71 -5.19 8.13 1.50
C SER A 71 -5.35 6.88 2.37
N ALA A 72 -4.26 6.31 2.87
CA ALA A 72 -4.29 5.18 3.80
C ALA A 72 -4.99 5.56 5.12
N ALA A 73 -4.72 6.74 5.66
CA ALA A 73 -5.41 7.24 6.87
C ALA A 73 -6.93 7.34 6.68
N ARG A 74 -7.39 7.89 5.53
CA ARG A 74 -8.83 7.95 5.21
C ARG A 74 -9.46 6.57 5.09
N LEU A 75 -8.77 5.61 4.47
CA LEU A 75 -9.26 4.23 4.35
C LEU A 75 -9.35 3.54 5.71
N VAL A 76 -8.34 3.71 6.58
CA VAL A 76 -8.34 3.15 7.94
C VAL A 76 -9.48 3.72 8.77
N ALA A 77 -9.70 5.04 8.72
CA ALA A 77 -10.80 5.68 9.42
C ALA A 77 -12.16 5.13 8.98
N ALA A 78 -12.41 5.05 7.67
CA ALA A 78 -13.65 4.51 7.12
C ALA A 78 -13.85 3.03 7.45
N ALA A 79 -12.78 2.23 7.42
CA ALA A 79 -12.84 0.82 7.79
C ALA A 79 -13.22 0.65 9.27
N ARG A 80 -12.60 1.43 10.17
CA ARG A 80 -12.91 1.41 11.61
C ARG A 80 -14.35 1.86 11.89
N GLU A 81 -14.79 2.96 11.28
CA GLU A 81 -16.19 3.43 11.39
C GLU A 81 -17.20 2.36 10.93
N GLY A 82 -16.88 1.63 9.87
CA GLY A 82 -17.71 0.56 9.33
C GLY A 82 -17.58 -0.80 10.03
N GLY A 83 -16.75 -0.94 11.07
CA GLY A 83 -16.46 -2.22 11.72
C GLY A 83 -15.79 -3.25 10.81
N VAL A 84 -15.09 -2.78 9.76
CA VAL A 84 -14.37 -3.59 8.78
C VAL A 84 -13.01 -4.00 9.36
N PRO A 85 -12.58 -5.27 9.24
CA PRO A 85 -11.24 -5.68 9.66
C PRO A 85 -10.15 -4.88 8.94
N VAL A 86 -9.19 -4.35 9.70
CA VAL A 86 -8.00 -3.69 9.18
C VAL A 86 -6.80 -4.57 9.46
N ILE A 87 -6.08 -4.97 8.40
CA ILE A 87 -4.92 -5.85 8.47
C ILE A 87 -3.72 -5.12 7.89
N TRP A 88 -2.63 -5.10 8.65
CA TRP A 88 -1.36 -4.52 8.22
C TRP A 88 -0.36 -5.62 7.92
N THR A 89 0.38 -5.50 6.82
CA THR A 89 1.57 -6.33 6.56
C THR A 89 2.83 -5.49 6.68
N ALA A 90 3.90 -6.11 7.13
CA ALA A 90 5.22 -5.53 7.18
C ALA A 90 6.25 -6.59 6.77
N VAL A 91 7.33 -6.12 6.16
CA VAL A 91 8.53 -6.92 5.92
C VAL A 91 9.46 -6.70 7.11
N GLU A 92 9.93 -7.79 7.71
CA GLU A 92 10.87 -7.78 8.83
C GLU A 92 11.99 -8.79 8.57
N TYR A 93 13.23 -8.35 8.72
CA TYR A 93 14.42 -9.19 8.75
C TYR A 93 15.05 -9.13 10.14
N LYS A 94 15.14 -10.28 10.79
CA LYS A 94 15.55 -10.43 12.20
C LYS A 94 17.03 -10.75 12.32
N ASP A 95 17.62 -11.35 11.30
CA ASP A 95 19.00 -11.80 11.36
C ASP A 95 19.95 -10.61 11.11
N PRO A 96 20.96 -10.39 11.99
CA PRO A 96 21.91 -9.29 11.83
C PRO A 96 22.67 -9.30 10.50
N ASP A 97 22.88 -10.49 9.93
CA ASP A 97 23.54 -10.71 8.65
C ASP A 97 22.56 -10.80 7.45
N MET A 98 21.26 -10.56 7.69
CA MET A 98 20.17 -10.64 6.72
C MET A 98 20.00 -12.04 6.10
N ALA A 99 20.33 -13.11 6.84
CA ALA A 99 20.19 -14.49 6.35
C ALA A 99 18.72 -14.84 5.99
N ASP A 100 17.76 -14.34 6.76
CA ASP A 100 16.32 -14.51 6.51
C ASP A 100 15.79 -13.69 5.31
N ALA A 101 16.53 -12.72 4.80
CA ALA A 101 16.26 -12.05 3.52
C ALA A 101 16.65 -12.89 2.29
N GLY A 102 17.45 -13.95 2.51
CA GLY A 102 17.85 -14.90 1.48
C GLY A 102 18.54 -14.25 0.27
N PRO A 103 18.49 -14.91 -0.91
CA PRO A 103 19.17 -14.41 -2.11
C PRO A 103 18.71 -13.02 -2.58
N PHE A 104 17.50 -12.58 -2.21
CA PHE A 104 17.01 -11.26 -2.61
C PHE A 104 17.87 -10.14 -2.02
N TRP A 105 18.47 -10.36 -0.85
CA TRP A 105 19.46 -9.47 -0.26
C TRP A 105 20.71 -9.29 -1.10
N LEU A 106 21.11 -10.29 -1.88
CA LEU A 106 22.26 -10.16 -2.78
C LEU A 106 21.95 -9.19 -3.94
N LYS A 107 20.69 -9.14 -4.36
CA LYS A 107 20.21 -8.28 -5.45
C LYS A 107 19.90 -6.86 -4.97
N ALA A 108 19.25 -6.71 -3.82
CA ALA A 108 18.70 -5.44 -3.34
C ALA A 108 19.22 -5.12 -1.94
N LYS A 109 20.33 -4.38 -1.85
CA LYS A 109 20.88 -3.94 -0.56
C LYS A 109 20.05 -2.88 0.15
N THR A 110 19.04 -2.35 -0.51
CA THR A 110 18.03 -1.50 0.12
C THR A 110 17.16 -2.25 1.12
N LEU A 111 17.16 -3.60 1.12
CA LEU A 111 16.34 -4.36 2.06
C LEU A 111 16.72 -4.16 3.54
N ALA A 112 17.90 -3.62 3.84
CA ALA A 112 18.34 -3.35 5.21
C ALA A 112 17.42 -2.36 5.95
N VAL A 113 16.62 -1.56 5.24
CA VAL A 113 15.62 -0.70 5.87
C VAL A 113 14.53 -1.48 6.62
N TRP A 114 14.37 -2.77 6.32
CA TRP A 114 13.43 -3.68 6.98
C TRP A 114 14.11 -4.55 8.05
N GLN A 115 15.34 -4.24 8.47
CA GLN A 115 15.98 -4.96 9.56
C GLN A 115 15.41 -4.54 10.92
N VAL A 116 15.01 -5.50 11.74
CA VAL A 116 14.40 -5.25 13.05
C VAL A 116 15.32 -4.41 13.92
N GLY A 117 14.76 -3.36 14.53
CA GLY A 117 15.49 -2.42 15.39
C GLY A 117 16.18 -1.27 14.65
N GLY A 118 16.14 -1.24 13.31
CA GLY A 118 16.63 -0.11 12.52
C GLY A 118 15.71 1.11 12.56
N ASP A 119 16.29 2.32 12.41
CA ASP A 119 15.57 3.60 12.47
C ASP A 119 14.44 3.74 11.45
N LEU A 120 14.55 3.06 10.30
CA LEU A 120 13.56 3.07 9.22
C LEU A 120 12.60 1.86 9.27
N HIS A 121 12.98 0.79 9.98
CA HIS A 121 12.16 -0.40 10.21
C HIS A 121 11.11 -0.11 11.28
N ALA A 122 11.54 0.59 12.33
CA ALA A 122 10.66 0.96 13.41
C ALA A 122 9.56 1.85 12.84
N GLN A 123 8.32 1.36 12.97
CA GLN A 123 7.07 2.11 12.91
C GLN A 123 6.36 2.09 11.55
N GLY A 124 5.42 1.13 11.40
CA GLY A 124 4.42 1.14 10.33
C GLY A 124 3.53 2.39 10.39
N LEU A 125 2.53 2.50 9.51
CA LEU A 125 1.64 3.68 9.49
C LEU A 125 0.86 3.89 10.81
N ALA A 126 0.85 2.87 11.67
CA ALA A 126 0.46 2.93 13.07
C ALA A 126 0.93 4.19 13.79
N ASP A 127 2.23 4.49 13.69
CA ASP A 127 2.83 5.63 14.38
C ASP A 127 2.73 6.93 13.57
N TRP A 128 2.16 6.88 12.35
CA TRP A 128 1.95 8.04 11.47
C TRP A 128 0.57 8.65 11.59
N THR A 129 -0.43 7.84 11.92
CA THR A 129 -1.83 8.29 11.85
C THR A 129 -2.33 8.91 13.15
N ASN A 130 -1.53 8.91 14.23
CA ASN A 130 -1.97 9.33 15.57
C ASN A 130 -3.27 8.63 16.03
N VAL A 131 -3.60 7.47 15.45
CA VAL A 131 -4.81 6.72 15.79
C VAL A 131 -4.39 5.54 16.67
N GLU A 132 -4.78 5.60 17.94
CA GLU A 132 -4.53 4.51 18.88
C GLU A 132 -5.16 3.18 18.39
N PHE A 133 -4.55 2.09 18.85
CA PHE A 133 -4.86 0.70 18.51
C PHE A 133 -5.77 0.05 19.55
#